data_AF-A0A2G6WZC6-F1
#
_entry.id   AF-A0A2G6WZC6-F1
#
_cell.length_a   1.000
_cell.length_b   1.000
_cell.length_c   1.000
_cell.angle_alpha   90.00
_cell.angle_beta   90.00
_cell.angle_gamma   90.00
#
_symmetry.space_group_name_H-M   'P 1'
#
loop_
_entity.id
_entity.type
_entity.pdbx_description
1 polymer ?
#
loop_
_entity_poly.entity_id
_entity_poly.type
_entity_poly.pdbx_seq_one_letter_code
_entity_poly.pdbx_strand_id
1 'polypeptide(L)'
;MNRRTLARRAQAGFTLIELMIVVAIIGILAAIAIPQYSNYTSRTRAAGAVAELNSIKSAISVCYNDTLALAGCNSGTNGIPNAVVAGAATGPTKNILAVSVTDGVITATSGATTNATPPVALSIVNTPTIAAGAANMTWTMTAGAGTICDPVRGLKVGQGDCQ
;
A
#
# COMPACT_ATOMS: atom_id res chain seq x y z
N MET A 1 -55.66 -27.82 43.69
CA MET A 1 -54.75 -27.95 42.52
C MET A 1 -54.77 -26.61 41.78
N ASN A 2 -53.83 -25.70 42.05
CA ASN A 2 -53.81 -24.36 41.44
C ASN A 2 -53.02 -24.39 40.12
N ARG A 3 -53.73 -24.42 38.98
CA ARG A 3 -53.14 -24.24 37.66
C ARG A 3 -52.77 -22.77 37.45
N ARG A 4 -51.50 -22.42 37.65
CA ARG A 4 -50.93 -21.15 37.17
C ARG A 4 -50.75 -21.24 35.65
N THR A 5 -51.66 -20.66 34.89
CA THR A 5 -51.54 -20.48 33.44
C THR A 5 -50.46 -19.45 33.14
N LEU A 6 -49.30 -19.90 32.64
CA LEU A 6 -48.26 -19.03 32.09
C LEU A 6 -48.80 -18.38 30.81
N ALA A 7 -49.11 -17.08 30.87
CA ALA A 7 -49.47 -16.31 29.69
C ALA A 7 -48.27 -16.29 28.71
N ARG A 8 -48.43 -16.97 27.57
CA ARG A 8 -47.44 -17.02 26.50
C ARG A 8 -47.32 -15.61 25.93
N ARG A 9 -46.23 -14.88 26.22
CA ARG A 9 -45.93 -13.61 25.55
C ARG A 9 -45.86 -13.91 24.05
N ALA A 10 -46.79 -13.37 23.26
CA ALA A 10 -46.75 -13.49 21.82
C ALA A 10 -45.43 -12.87 21.34
N GLN A 11 -44.60 -13.67 20.69
CA GLN A 11 -43.33 -13.21 20.15
C GLN A 11 -43.65 -12.32 18.94
N ALA A 12 -43.56 -10.99 19.13
CA ALA A 12 -43.71 -10.04 18.04
C ALA A 12 -42.57 -10.29 17.04
N GLY A 13 -42.92 -10.80 15.86
CA GLY A 13 -41.96 -10.95 14.77
C GLY A 13 -41.57 -9.60 14.18
N PHE A 14 -40.35 -9.52 13.66
CA PHE A 14 -39.86 -8.36 12.92
C PHE A 14 -40.65 -8.21 11.61
N THR A 15 -41.09 -6.99 11.27
CA THR A 15 -41.86 -6.74 10.06
C THR A 15 -40.95 -6.70 8.82
N LEU A 16 -41.48 -7.09 7.67
CA LEU A 16 -40.75 -6.95 6.41
C LEU A 16 -40.42 -5.48 6.09
N ILE A 17 -41.28 -4.56 6.52
CA ILE A 17 -41.08 -3.12 6.34
C ILE A 17 -39.88 -2.63 7.15
N GLU A 18 -39.74 -3.06 8.40
CA GLU A 18 -38.55 -2.72 9.22
C GLU A 18 -37.27 -3.23 8.56
N LEU A 19 -37.29 -4.45 8.00
CA LEU A 19 -36.13 -5.01 7.32
C LEU A 19 -35.78 -4.23 6.05
N MET A 20 -36.78 -3.85 5.26
CA MET A 20 -36.57 -3.06 4.04
C MET A 20 -35.97 -1.68 4.33
N ILE A 21 -36.44 -1.00 5.37
CA ILE A 21 -35.88 0.31 5.77
C ILE A 21 -34.43 0.15 6.22
N VAL A 22 -34.12 -0.88 7.01
CA VAL A 22 -32.74 -1.14 7.47
C VAL A 22 -31.80 -1.38 6.29
N VAL A 23 -32.20 -2.22 5.32
CA VAL A 23 -31.39 -2.49 4.13
C VAL A 23 -31.20 -1.23 3.28
N ALA A 24 -32.24 -0.39 3.13
CA ALA A 24 -32.13 0.88 2.42
C ALA A 24 -31.11 1.83 3.07
N ILE A 25 -31.13 1.97 4.40
CA ILE A 25 -30.17 2.80 5.14
C ILE A 25 -28.75 2.25 4.98
N ILE A 26 -28.55 0.93 5.14
CA ILE A 26 -27.24 0.29 4.95
C ILE A 26 -26.72 0.50 3.52
N GLY A 27 -27.60 0.43 2.52
CA GLY A 27 -27.25 0.69 1.12
C GLY A 27 -26.69 2.09 0.89
N ILE A 28 -27.30 3.12 1.47
CA ILE A 28 -26.83 4.52 1.39
C ILE A 28 -25.46 4.65 2.07
N LEU A 29 -25.32 4.10 3.28
CA LEU A 29 -24.06 4.16 4.03
C LEU A 29 -22.94 3.43 3.29
N ALA A 30 -23.22 2.26 2.71
CA ALA A 30 -22.25 1.46 1.99
C ALA A 30 -21.71 2.19 0.74
N ALA A 31 -22.56 2.90 0.01
CA ALA A 31 -22.17 3.66 -1.18
C ALA A 31 -21.09 4.72 -0.89
N ILE A 32 -21.10 5.32 0.31
CA ILE A 32 -20.11 6.32 0.75
C ILE A 32 -18.91 5.63 1.42
N ALA A 33 -19.18 4.65 2.28
CA ALA A 33 -18.15 4.03 3.12
C ALA A 33 -17.17 3.14 2.32
N ILE A 34 -17.64 2.39 1.32
CA ILE A 34 -16.81 1.48 0.52
C ILE A 34 -15.68 2.22 -0.23
N PRO A 35 -15.95 3.28 -1.02
CA PRO A 35 -14.87 3.99 -1.71
C PRO A 35 -13.90 4.68 -0.72
N GLN A 36 -14.41 5.22 0.39
CA GLN A 36 -13.56 5.84 1.41
C GLN A 36 -12.62 4.82 2.08
N TYR A 37 -13.14 3.65 2.47
CA TYR A 37 -12.34 2.58 3.04
C TYR A 37 -11.31 2.05 2.04
N SER A 38 -11.68 1.87 0.77
CA SER A 38 -10.76 1.47 -0.30
C SER A 38 -9.60 2.46 -0.44
N ASN A 39 -9.88 3.76 -0.44
CA ASN A 39 -8.83 4.79 -0.50
C ASN A 39 -7.92 4.74 0.75
N TYR A 40 -8.48 4.55 1.95
CA TYR A 40 -7.70 4.44 3.18
C TYR A 40 -6.78 3.20 3.17
N THR A 41 -7.30 2.03 2.78
CA THR A 41 -6.48 0.82 2.67
C THR A 41 -5.38 0.96 1.62
N SER A 42 -5.65 1.65 0.51
CA SER A 42 -4.62 1.96 -0.49
C SER A 42 -3.51 2.84 0.09
N ARG A 43 -3.85 3.90 0.82
CA ARG A 43 -2.83 4.79 1.44
C ARG A 43 -2.00 4.09 2.50
N THR A 44 -2.62 3.24 3.31
CA THR A 44 -1.89 2.48 4.34
C THR A 44 -0.91 1.50 3.72
N ARG A 45 -1.30 0.83 2.62
CA ARG A 45 -0.38 -0.01 1.82
C ARG A 45 0.73 0.82 1.19
N ALA A 46 0.43 2.03 0.72
CA ALA A 46 1.43 2.93 0.16
C ALA A 46 2.49 3.34 1.21
N ALA A 47 2.05 3.75 2.40
CA ALA A 47 2.96 4.06 3.50
C ALA A 47 3.78 2.83 3.95
N GLY A 48 3.14 1.66 4.02
CA GLY A 48 3.82 0.39 4.32
C GLY A 48 4.88 0.03 3.28
N ALA A 49 4.59 0.26 1.99
CA ALA A 49 5.52 0.00 0.90
C ALA A 49 6.80 0.84 1.05
N VAL A 50 6.67 2.14 1.32
CA VAL A 50 7.83 3.01 1.55
C VAL A 50 8.62 2.59 2.80
N ALA A 51 7.94 2.15 3.86
CA ALA A 51 8.61 1.65 5.05
C ALA A 51 9.45 0.39 4.77
N GLU A 52 8.90 -0.55 3.98
CA GLU A 52 9.62 -1.78 3.58
C GLU A 52 10.85 -1.46 2.71
N LEU A 53 10.73 -0.49 1.79
CA LEU A 53 11.83 -0.07 0.90
C LEU A 53 13.02 0.54 1.65
N ASN A 54 12.85 1.05 2.88
CA ASN A 54 13.95 1.63 3.66
C ASN A 54 15.10 0.63 3.91
N SER A 55 14.79 -0.65 4.05
CA SER A 55 15.82 -1.70 4.20
C SER A 55 16.68 -1.83 2.94
N ILE A 56 16.07 -1.78 1.76
CA ILE A 56 16.75 -1.83 0.47
C ILE A 56 17.57 -0.55 0.25
N LYS A 57 17.03 0.62 0.60
CA LYS A 57 17.78 1.89 0.54
C LYS A 57 19.05 1.84 1.39
N SER A 58 18.98 1.24 2.59
CA SER A 58 20.15 1.06 3.44
C SER A 58 21.19 0.15 2.77
N ALA A 59 20.77 -0.97 2.17
CA ALA A 59 21.69 -1.84 1.43
C ALA A 59 22.34 -1.12 0.22
N ILE A 60 21.58 -0.30 -0.51
CA ILE A 60 22.12 0.51 -1.61
C ILE A 60 23.11 1.56 -1.09
N SER A 61 22.84 2.17 0.07
CA SER A 61 23.78 3.11 0.68
C SER A 61 25.10 2.42 1.06
N VAL A 62 25.07 1.18 1.53
CA VAL A 62 26.28 0.39 1.81
C VAL A 62 27.02 0.10 0.51
N CYS A 63 26.32 -0.40 -0.52
CA CYS A 63 26.91 -0.66 -1.84
C CYS A 63 27.59 0.59 -2.42
N TYR A 64 26.97 1.75 -2.32
CA TYR A 64 27.56 3.01 -2.76
C TYR A 64 28.81 3.37 -1.95
N ASN A 65 28.81 3.18 -0.63
CA ASN A 65 30.00 3.47 0.19
C ASN A 65 31.19 2.56 -0.16
N ASP A 66 30.92 1.30 -0.52
CA ASP A 66 31.97 0.34 -0.88
C ASP A 66 32.54 0.57 -2.29
N THR A 67 31.67 0.93 -3.25
CA THR A 67 32.03 1.02 -4.68
C THR A 67 32.25 2.46 -5.16
N LEU A 68 31.82 3.46 -4.39
CA LEU A 68 31.76 4.88 -4.73
C LEU A 68 30.95 5.18 -6.01
N ALA A 69 30.11 4.23 -6.43
CA ALA A 69 29.27 4.34 -7.61
C ALA A 69 27.91 3.69 -7.35
N LEU A 70 26.85 4.23 -7.96
CA LEU A 70 25.55 3.54 -7.97
C LEU A 70 25.50 2.45 -9.05
N ALA A 71 26.33 2.59 -10.10
CA ALA A 71 26.47 1.61 -11.16
C ALA A 71 26.93 0.27 -10.58
N GLY A 72 26.19 -0.80 -10.88
CA GLY A 72 26.46 -2.14 -10.36
C GLY A 72 25.83 -2.44 -8.99
N CYS A 73 25.18 -1.47 -8.33
CA CYS A 73 24.34 -1.72 -7.16
C CYS A 73 22.99 -2.30 -7.59
N ASN A 74 22.99 -3.57 -7.98
CA ASN A 74 21.84 -4.29 -8.50
C ASN A 74 21.26 -5.27 -7.47
N SER A 75 20.01 -5.68 -7.67
CA SER A 75 19.41 -6.77 -6.88
C SER A 75 20.28 -8.02 -6.88
N GLY A 76 20.51 -8.60 -5.69
CA GLY A 76 21.33 -9.80 -5.51
C GLY A 76 22.84 -9.56 -5.48
N THR A 77 23.29 -8.29 -5.55
CA THR A 77 24.71 -7.92 -5.52
C THR A 77 25.02 -7.04 -4.32
N ASN A 78 26.28 -7.02 -3.84
CA ASN A 78 26.74 -6.07 -2.81
C ASN A 78 25.83 -5.99 -1.57
N GLY A 79 25.29 -7.13 -1.12
CA GLY A 79 24.39 -7.21 0.04
C GLY A 79 22.95 -6.74 -0.21
N ILE A 80 22.62 -6.28 -1.42
CA ILE A 80 21.25 -5.94 -1.81
C ILE A 80 20.46 -7.23 -2.03
N PRO A 81 19.27 -7.39 -1.40
CA PRO A 81 18.44 -8.57 -1.60
C PRO A 81 18.13 -8.84 -3.07
N ASN A 82 17.91 -10.11 -3.40
CA ASN A 82 17.48 -10.49 -4.74
C ASN A 82 16.13 -9.85 -5.09
N ALA A 83 15.88 -9.65 -6.38
CA ALA A 83 14.61 -9.10 -6.84
C ALA A 83 13.45 -9.99 -6.37
N VAL A 84 12.39 -9.34 -5.89
CA VAL A 84 11.12 -10.01 -5.59
C VAL A 84 10.25 -9.83 -6.82
N VAL A 85 9.84 -10.94 -7.43
CA VAL A 85 8.87 -10.94 -8.53
C VAL A 85 7.55 -11.51 -8.03
N ALA A 86 6.45 -11.05 -8.62
CA ALA A 86 5.14 -11.59 -8.31
C ALA A 86 5.14 -13.12 -8.51
N GLY A 87 4.87 -13.88 -7.45
CA GLY A 87 4.88 -15.35 -7.47
C GLY A 87 6.17 -16.05 -7.02
N ALA A 88 7.19 -15.32 -6.52
CA ALA A 88 8.40 -15.92 -5.94
C ALA A 88 8.15 -16.63 -4.59
N ALA A 89 9.00 -17.60 -4.24
CA ALA A 89 8.89 -18.40 -3.00
C ALA A 89 9.20 -17.58 -1.72
N THR A 90 10.11 -16.61 -1.80
CA THR A 90 10.15 -15.45 -0.89
C THR A 90 9.09 -14.47 -1.36
N GLY A 91 7.85 -14.73 -0.91
CA GLY A 91 6.65 -14.16 -1.50
C GLY A 91 6.53 -12.64 -1.36
N PRO A 92 5.77 -12.00 -2.27
CA PRO A 92 5.40 -10.59 -2.13
C PRO A 92 4.73 -10.33 -0.77
N THR A 93 4.98 -9.15 -0.21
CA THR A 93 4.26 -8.69 0.98
C THR A 93 2.91 -8.10 0.54
N LYS A 94 2.05 -7.75 1.52
CA LYS A 94 0.81 -7.01 1.21
C LYS A 94 1.07 -5.60 0.67
N ASN A 95 2.29 -5.08 0.82
CA ASN A 95 2.66 -3.71 0.48
C ASN A 95 3.58 -3.64 -0.74
N ILE A 96 4.41 -4.65 -1.00
CA ILE A 96 5.31 -4.76 -2.15
C ILE A 96 5.03 -6.08 -2.88
N LEU A 97 4.47 -5.98 -4.08
CA LEU A 97 4.14 -7.11 -4.95
C LEU A 97 5.32 -7.54 -5.83
N ALA A 98 6.21 -6.59 -6.15
CA ALA A 98 7.46 -6.84 -6.83
C ALA A 98 8.44 -5.71 -6.50
N VAL A 99 9.73 -6.00 -6.43
CA VAL A 99 10.79 -5.00 -6.31
C VAL A 99 12.06 -5.49 -6.99
N SER A 100 12.73 -4.58 -7.70
CA SER A 100 14.05 -4.77 -8.29
C SER A 100 14.88 -3.51 -8.10
N VAL A 101 16.20 -3.69 -8.03
CA VAL A 101 17.17 -2.60 -8.00
C VAL A 101 18.07 -2.72 -9.21
N THR A 102 18.20 -1.62 -9.95
CA THR A 102 19.13 -1.50 -11.07
C THR A 102 19.92 -0.21 -10.90
N ASP A 103 21.24 -0.32 -10.82
CA ASP A 103 22.16 0.80 -10.62
C ASP A 103 21.71 1.75 -9.49
N GLY A 104 21.29 1.17 -8.36
CA GLY A 104 20.77 1.88 -7.20
C GLY A 104 19.33 2.41 -7.31
N VAL A 105 18.73 2.43 -8.51
CA VAL A 105 17.33 2.83 -8.68
C VAL A 105 16.41 1.68 -8.27
N ILE A 106 15.50 1.95 -7.33
CA ILE A 106 14.51 0.98 -6.87
C ILE A 106 13.27 1.12 -7.76
N THR A 107 12.88 0.03 -8.42
CA THR A 107 11.59 -0.07 -9.11
C THR A 107 10.74 -1.12 -8.41
N ALA A 108 9.55 -0.74 -7.96
CA ALA A 108 8.65 -1.64 -7.25
C ALA A 108 7.19 -1.48 -7.69
N THR A 109 6.43 -2.55 -7.54
CA THR A 109 4.98 -2.57 -7.66
C THR A 109 4.41 -2.68 -6.26
N SER A 110 3.63 -1.68 -5.84
CA SER A 110 3.04 -1.67 -4.50
C SER A 110 1.74 -2.48 -4.43
N GLY A 111 1.33 -2.83 -3.22
CA GLY A 111 -0.01 -3.37 -2.96
C GLY A 111 -1.10 -2.31 -2.91
N ALA A 112 -0.74 -1.02 -2.93
CA ALA A 112 -1.68 0.08 -3.08
C ALA A 112 -2.24 0.10 -4.51
N THR A 113 -3.48 0.55 -4.70
CA THR A 113 -4.13 0.47 -6.02
C THR A 113 -4.79 1.78 -6.42
N THR A 114 -4.94 1.98 -7.72
CA THR A 114 -5.78 3.02 -8.30
C THR A 114 -7.27 2.75 -8.02
N ASN A 115 -8.12 3.74 -8.34
CA ASN A 115 -9.57 3.59 -8.35
C ASN A 115 -10.11 3.04 -9.69
N ALA A 116 -9.22 2.50 -10.55
CA ALA A 116 -9.65 1.88 -11.79
C ALA A 116 -10.48 0.63 -11.49
N THR A 117 -11.34 0.24 -12.43
CA THR A 117 -12.09 -1.02 -12.38
C THR A 117 -11.68 -1.84 -13.60
N PRO A 118 -10.88 -2.91 -13.44
CA PRO A 118 -10.35 -3.48 -12.19
C PRO A 118 -9.23 -2.61 -11.55
N PRO A 119 -9.00 -2.72 -10.22
CA PRO A 119 -7.94 -1.98 -9.54
C PRO A 119 -6.56 -2.34 -10.06
N VAL A 120 -5.74 -1.32 -10.32
CA VAL A 120 -4.36 -1.48 -10.81
C VAL A 120 -3.38 -1.10 -9.70
N ALA A 121 -2.32 -1.88 -9.50
CA ALA A 121 -1.29 -1.60 -8.51
C ALA A 121 -0.53 -0.30 -8.83
N LEU A 122 -0.24 0.52 -7.81
CA LEU A 122 0.54 1.74 -7.97
C LEU A 122 2.04 1.40 -8.08
N SER A 123 2.71 2.05 -9.02
CA SER A 123 4.16 1.89 -9.23
C SER A 123 4.97 2.78 -8.30
N ILE A 124 6.20 2.34 -8.04
CA ILE A 124 7.22 3.03 -7.25
C ILE A 124 8.48 3.06 -8.10
N VAL A 125 8.98 4.25 -8.38
CA VAL A 125 10.36 4.45 -8.85
C VAL A 125 11.01 5.37 -7.84
N ASN A 126 12.00 4.86 -7.11
CA ASN A 126 12.71 5.60 -6.10
C ASN A 126 14.16 5.77 -6.53
N THR A 127 14.54 7.00 -6.81
CA THR A 127 15.81 7.35 -7.44
C THR A 127 16.74 7.95 -6.38
N PRO A 128 17.90 7.33 -6.11
CA PRO A 128 18.90 7.95 -5.26
C PRO A 128 19.61 9.07 -6.02
N THR A 129 19.86 10.19 -5.35
CA THR A 129 20.70 11.28 -5.84
C THR A 129 21.73 11.63 -4.78
N ILE A 130 22.98 11.77 -5.20
CA ILE A 130 24.08 12.18 -4.32
C ILE A 130 24.69 13.42 -4.97
N ALA A 131 24.44 14.58 -4.37
CA ALA A 131 25.05 15.82 -4.86
C ALA A 131 26.56 15.78 -4.63
N ALA A 132 27.34 16.42 -5.51
CA ALA A 132 28.78 16.49 -5.36
C ALA A 132 29.16 17.08 -3.99
N GLY A 133 29.94 16.33 -3.20
CA GLY A 133 30.34 16.71 -1.85
C GLY A 133 29.27 16.54 -0.77
N ALA A 134 28.10 15.94 -1.08
CA ALA A 134 27.10 15.61 -0.08
C ALA A 134 27.52 14.39 0.74
N ALA A 135 27.31 14.47 2.05
CA ALA A 135 27.54 13.35 2.97
C ALA A 135 26.38 12.34 2.98
N ASN A 136 25.22 12.72 2.42
CA ASN A 136 24.00 11.93 2.44
C ASN A 136 23.40 11.76 1.04
N MET A 137 22.84 10.58 0.81
CA MET A 137 22.04 10.27 -0.35
C MET A 137 20.60 10.75 -0.14
N THR A 138 20.08 11.51 -1.09
CA THR A 138 18.66 11.89 -1.13
C THR A 138 17.89 10.93 -2.02
N TRP A 139 16.63 10.71 -1.67
CA TRP A 139 15.74 9.80 -2.40
C TRP A 139 14.57 10.60 -2.93
N THR A 140 14.20 10.37 -4.18
CA THR A 140 13.07 11.02 -4.80
C THR A 140 12.20 10.01 -5.52
N MET A 141 10.89 10.20 -5.38
CA MET A 141 9.86 9.45 -6.08
C MET A 141 9.04 10.45 -6.87
N THR A 142 9.06 10.34 -8.19
CA THR A 142 8.36 11.28 -9.08
C THR A 142 6.85 11.10 -8.95
N ALA A 143 6.15 12.20 -8.62
CA ALA A 143 4.70 12.24 -8.68
C ALA A 143 4.17 12.02 -10.11
N GLY A 144 3.13 11.19 -10.25
CA GLY A 144 2.55 10.89 -11.55
C GLY A 144 1.30 10.03 -11.44
N ALA A 145 0.50 10.02 -12.50
CA ALA A 145 -0.67 9.15 -12.56
C ALA A 145 -0.23 7.67 -12.50
N GLY A 146 -0.86 6.90 -11.62
CA GLY A 146 -0.53 5.48 -11.43
C GLY A 146 0.72 5.22 -10.59
N THR A 147 1.37 6.25 -10.05
CA THR A 147 2.45 6.09 -9.06
C THR A 147 1.89 6.16 -7.64
N ILE A 148 2.69 5.72 -6.68
CA ILE A 148 2.34 5.78 -5.27
C ILE A 148 2.22 7.21 -4.73
N CYS A 149 2.75 8.19 -5.44
CA CYS A 149 2.67 9.61 -5.12
C CYS A 149 1.36 10.19 -5.64
N ASP A 150 0.26 9.65 -5.12
CA ASP A 150 -1.11 9.99 -5.49
C ASP A 150 -1.82 10.68 -4.32
N PRO A 151 -2.38 11.90 -4.51
CA PRO A 151 -2.95 12.67 -3.43
C PRO A 151 -4.24 12.08 -2.86
N VAL A 152 -4.89 11.09 -3.50
CA VAL A 152 -6.18 10.48 -3.13
C VAL A 152 -6.02 9.09 -2.51
N ARG A 153 -5.12 8.27 -3.05
CA ARG A 153 -4.97 6.84 -2.70
C ARG A 153 -3.54 6.43 -2.36
N GLY A 154 -2.59 7.35 -2.49
CA GLY A 154 -1.19 7.15 -2.16
C GLY A 154 -0.67 8.19 -1.16
N LEU A 155 0.63 8.47 -1.26
CA LEU A 155 1.32 9.50 -0.51
C LEU A 155 1.13 10.87 -1.17
N LYS A 156 0.94 11.89 -0.34
CA LYS A 156 0.89 13.28 -0.82
C LYS A 156 2.30 13.76 -1.15
N VAL A 157 2.40 14.73 -2.06
CA VAL A 157 3.67 15.44 -2.30
C VAL A 157 4.20 16.00 -0.97
N GLY A 158 5.50 15.81 -0.72
CA GLY A 158 6.16 16.15 0.53
C GLY A 158 5.99 15.12 1.65
N GLN A 159 5.43 13.95 1.38
CA GLN A 159 5.39 12.81 2.31
C GLN A 159 6.26 11.66 1.79
N GLY A 160 7.10 11.11 2.65
CA GLY A 160 8.13 10.17 2.22
C GLY A 160 9.06 10.85 1.21
N ASP A 161 9.36 10.15 0.12
CA ASP A 161 10.20 10.68 -0.96
C ASP A 161 9.38 11.28 -2.12
N CYS A 162 8.06 11.41 -1.98
CA CYS A 162 7.21 11.92 -3.05
C CYS A 162 7.45 13.41 -3.29
N GLN A 163 7.94 13.72 -4.49
CA GLN A 163 8.26 15.07 -4.98
C GLN A 163 7.42 15.37 -6.22
#